data_AF-A0A182S697-F1
#
_entry.id   AF-A0A182S697-F1
#
_cell.length_a   1.000
_cell.length_b   1.000
_cell.length_c   1.000
_cell.angle_alpha   90.00
_cell.angle_beta   90.00
_cell.angle_gamma   90.00
#
_symmetry.space_group_name_H-M   'P 1'
#
loop_
_entity.id
_entity.type
_entity.pdbx_description
1 polymer ?
#
loop_
_entity_poly.entity_id
_entity_poly.type
_entity_poly.pdbx_seq_one_letter_code
_entity_poly.pdbx_strand_id
1 'polypeptide(L)'
;MYNLLYYQIVLQLCTHLTDEECDEILARYGPSSQPPPQLVRERGVMHIGVAMAFVLSQLDRCRHIRSDSILMGEIGGSRDGIEPSTGEPGTGTKQRLNLDVFEKRLQRLCLPFLRVAALLRHHIYRAEIPEIAGPQLEFARLVYFLELVTVSMDWDKFNASRALCFLAGTELSLPKNWCDQLRNLRPTYESTRSLIVQQHIEWRQPKLLGLPREYERLFTYYHEQPCQKCQNVPKESSICLLCGTIVCIKQTCCKEMDCCEAV
;
A
#
# COMPACT_ATOMS: atom_id res chain seq x y z
N MET A 1 -2.98 -10.80 -15.42
CA MET A 1 -2.90 -9.40 -14.93
C MET A 1 -2.52 -9.33 -13.45
N TYR A 2 -3.14 -10.11 -12.56
CA TYR A 2 -2.84 -10.07 -11.11
C TYR A 2 -1.46 -10.61 -10.71
N ASN A 3 -0.91 -11.62 -11.42
CA ASN A 3 0.49 -12.01 -11.25
C ASN A 3 1.41 -10.79 -11.44
N LEU A 4 1.11 -9.95 -12.44
CA LEU A 4 1.90 -8.75 -12.70
C LEU A 4 1.75 -7.71 -11.59
N LEU A 5 0.52 -7.47 -11.09
CA LEU A 5 0.29 -6.58 -9.94
C LEU A 5 1.13 -6.99 -8.72
N TYR A 6 1.13 -8.29 -8.39
CA TYR A 6 1.93 -8.82 -7.28
C TYR A 6 3.42 -8.51 -7.46
N TYR A 7 3.98 -8.83 -8.63
CA TYR A 7 5.41 -8.62 -8.90
C TYR A 7 5.80 -7.14 -9.08
N GLN A 8 4.88 -6.28 -9.54
CA GLN A 8 5.07 -4.84 -9.59
C GLN A 8 5.20 -4.23 -8.19
N ILE A 9 4.36 -4.66 -7.25
CA ILE A 9 4.47 -4.24 -5.84
C ILE A 9 5.73 -4.82 -5.20
N VAL A 10 6.06 -6.10 -5.45
CA VAL A 10 7.32 -6.70 -4.98
C VAL A 10 8.53 -5.91 -5.48
N LEU A 11 8.54 -5.49 -6.75
CA LEU A 11 9.59 -4.63 -7.29
C LEU A 11 9.69 -3.32 -6.52
N GLN A 12 8.57 -2.62 -6.32
CA GLN A 12 8.54 -1.38 -5.56
C GLN A 12 9.13 -1.58 -4.16
N LEU A 13 8.75 -2.64 -3.44
CA LEU A 13 9.34 -2.97 -2.13
C LEU A 13 10.85 -3.19 -2.24
N CYS A 14 11.32 -3.91 -3.26
CA CYS A 14 12.75 -4.14 -3.48
C CYS A 14 13.54 -2.84 -3.75
N THR A 15 12.91 -1.80 -4.30
CA THR A 15 13.59 -0.51 -4.52
C THR A 15 13.91 0.26 -3.22
N HIS A 16 13.27 -0.11 -2.11
CA HIS A 16 13.46 0.51 -0.80
C HIS A 16 14.40 -0.27 0.12
N LEU A 17 14.93 -1.41 -0.34
CA LEU A 17 15.87 -2.21 0.44
C LEU A 17 17.27 -1.58 0.46
N THR A 18 17.94 -1.73 1.58
CA THR A 18 19.39 -1.51 1.72
C THR A 18 20.18 -2.65 1.05
N ASP A 19 21.49 -2.44 0.86
CA ASP A 19 22.36 -3.48 0.31
C ASP A 19 22.43 -4.72 1.21
N GLU A 20 22.51 -4.51 2.53
CA GLU A 20 22.54 -5.57 3.53
C GLU A 20 21.27 -6.43 3.47
N GLU A 21 20.10 -5.79 3.34
CA GLU A 21 18.83 -6.50 3.22
C GLU A 21 18.72 -7.27 1.89
N CYS A 22 19.23 -6.72 0.80
CA CYS A 22 19.30 -7.43 -0.48
C CYS A 22 20.17 -8.69 -0.37
N ASP A 23 21.33 -8.58 0.28
CA ASP A 23 22.24 -9.70 0.50
C ASP A 23 21.62 -10.75 1.42
N GLU A 24 20.93 -10.35 2.50
CA GLU A 24 20.20 -11.27 3.38
C GLU A 24 19.09 -12.02 2.64
N ILE A 25 18.30 -11.34 1.79
CA ILE A 25 17.23 -11.96 1.00
C ILE A 25 17.80 -12.94 -0.02
N LEU A 26 18.84 -12.56 -0.76
CA LEU A 26 19.47 -13.41 -1.76
C LEU A 26 20.15 -14.63 -1.12
N ALA A 27 20.80 -14.46 0.03
CA ALA A 27 21.41 -15.57 0.75
C ALA A 27 20.39 -16.61 1.24
N ARG A 28 19.21 -16.16 1.68
CA ARG A 28 18.19 -17.04 2.26
C ARG A 28 17.21 -17.62 1.24
N TYR A 29 16.88 -16.89 0.19
CA TYR A 29 15.80 -17.22 -0.73
C TYR A 29 16.21 -17.18 -2.20
N GLY A 30 17.48 -16.87 -2.49
CA GLY A 30 18.01 -16.86 -3.84
C GLY A 30 18.22 -18.25 -4.42
N PRO A 31 18.61 -18.33 -5.71
CA PRO A 31 18.80 -19.61 -6.41
C PRO A 31 19.84 -20.54 -5.77
N SER A 32 20.78 -19.98 -5.02
CA SER A 32 21.87 -20.67 -4.34
C SER A 32 21.60 -20.98 -2.86
N SER A 33 20.41 -20.69 -2.33
CA SER A 33 20.09 -20.95 -0.92
C SER A 33 20.02 -22.44 -0.62
N GLN A 34 20.36 -22.84 0.62
CA GLN A 34 20.17 -24.19 1.12
C GLN A 34 19.22 -24.20 2.33
N PRO A 35 18.09 -24.93 2.29
CA PRO A 35 17.57 -25.69 1.14
C PRO A 35 17.19 -24.77 -0.05
N PRO A 36 17.15 -25.33 -1.28
CA PRO A 36 16.72 -24.56 -2.45
C PRO A 36 15.30 -24.02 -2.20
N PRO A 37 15.00 -22.80 -2.68
CA PRO A 37 13.69 -22.21 -2.46
C PRO A 37 12.64 -23.12 -3.09
N GLN A 38 11.66 -23.55 -2.28
CA GLN A 38 10.59 -24.42 -2.74
C GLN A 38 9.70 -23.63 -3.71
N LEU A 39 9.99 -23.76 -5.00
CA LEU A 39 9.10 -23.38 -6.08
C LEU A 39 8.16 -24.56 -6.29
N VAL A 40 6.95 -24.48 -5.77
CA VAL A 40 5.97 -25.54 -6.00
C VAL A 40 5.48 -25.39 -7.44
N ARG A 41 5.86 -26.35 -8.30
CA ARG A 41 5.57 -26.41 -9.76
C ARG A 41 4.09 -26.18 -10.13
N GLU A 42 3.17 -26.30 -9.16
CA GLU A 42 1.72 -26.14 -9.32
C GLU A 42 1.12 -25.02 -8.44
N ARG A 43 1.90 -24.36 -7.57
CA ARG A 43 1.40 -23.37 -6.58
C ARG A 43 2.16 -22.05 -6.52
N GLY A 44 3.09 -21.82 -7.45
CA GLY A 44 3.83 -20.55 -7.55
C GLY A 44 4.78 -20.27 -6.39
N VAL A 45 5.06 -18.98 -6.17
CA VAL A 45 5.94 -18.50 -5.09
C VAL A 45 5.29 -18.73 -3.73
N MET A 46 5.97 -19.46 -2.84
CA MET A 46 5.41 -19.81 -1.53
C MET A 46 5.23 -18.62 -0.58
N HIS A 47 6.11 -17.62 -0.62
CA HIS A 47 6.02 -16.43 0.21
C HIS A 47 6.81 -15.27 -0.40
N ILE A 48 6.58 -14.05 0.10
CA ILE A 48 7.15 -12.82 -0.45
C ILE A 48 8.69 -12.83 -0.57
N GLY A 49 9.41 -13.43 0.39
CA GLY A 49 10.87 -13.56 0.32
C GLY A 49 11.40 -14.24 -0.96
N VAL A 50 10.73 -15.29 -1.46
CA VAL A 50 11.15 -15.95 -2.72
C VAL A 50 10.86 -15.05 -3.93
N ALA A 51 9.76 -14.31 -3.93
CA ALA A 51 9.46 -13.34 -5.00
C ALA A 51 10.46 -12.17 -5.00
N MET A 52 10.80 -11.64 -3.82
CA MET A 52 11.81 -10.58 -3.68
C MET A 52 13.17 -11.06 -4.18
N ALA A 53 13.63 -12.25 -3.76
CA ALA A 53 14.88 -12.81 -4.24
C ALA A 53 14.88 -13.05 -5.76
N PHE A 54 13.75 -13.51 -6.30
CA PHE A 54 13.57 -13.63 -7.74
C PHE A 54 13.76 -12.28 -8.44
N VAL A 55 13.03 -11.23 -8.04
CA VAL A 55 13.14 -9.89 -8.64
C VAL A 55 14.56 -9.33 -8.52
N LEU A 56 15.18 -9.43 -7.34
CA LEU A 56 16.56 -8.99 -7.10
C LEU A 56 17.56 -9.72 -8.01
N SER A 57 17.37 -11.03 -8.23
CA SER A 57 18.22 -11.81 -9.14
C SER A 57 18.05 -11.41 -10.61
N GLN A 58 16.83 -11.04 -11.02
CA GLN A 58 16.52 -10.68 -12.41
C GLN A 58 16.82 -9.21 -12.73
N LEU A 59 16.96 -8.32 -11.73
CA LEU A 59 17.15 -6.87 -11.94
C LEU A 59 18.44 -6.35 -11.31
N ASP A 60 19.43 -7.22 -11.17
CA ASP A 60 20.77 -6.85 -10.70
C ASP A 60 20.76 -6.08 -9.37
N ARG A 61 20.03 -6.65 -8.40
CA ARG A 61 19.73 -6.08 -7.07
C ARG A 61 18.99 -4.74 -7.13
N CYS A 62 18.30 -4.45 -8.22
CA CYS A 62 17.63 -3.17 -8.45
C CYS A 62 18.58 -1.96 -8.31
N ARG A 63 19.90 -2.15 -8.49
CA ARG A 63 20.94 -1.15 -8.18
C ARG A 63 20.72 0.22 -8.83
N HIS A 64 20.14 0.24 -10.04
CA HIS A 64 19.93 1.47 -10.81
C HIS A 64 18.63 2.20 -10.46
N ILE A 65 17.72 1.55 -9.71
CA ILE A 65 16.42 2.11 -9.32
C ILE A 65 16.29 2.26 -7.79
N ARG A 66 17.15 1.61 -7.00
CA ARG A 66 17.16 1.67 -5.53
C ARG A 66 17.52 3.05 -5.01
N SER A 67 16.85 3.49 -3.95
CA SER A 67 17.11 4.78 -3.32
C SER A 67 18.39 4.79 -2.52
N ASP A 68 19.43 5.46 -3.04
CA ASP A 68 20.71 5.63 -2.34
C ASP A 68 20.63 6.44 -1.05
N SER A 69 19.49 7.05 -0.67
CA SER A 69 19.45 7.86 0.54
C SER A 69 18.06 7.99 1.16
N ILE A 70 17.94 7.52 2.41
CA ILE A 70 17.53 8.34 3.57
C ILE A 70 16.46 9.40 3.24
N LEU A 71 15.24 8.99 2.95
CA LEU A 71 14.03 9.83 3.04
C LEU A 71 12.91 9.05 3.72
N MET A 72 13.24 8.40 4.85
CA MET A 72 12.28 7.98 5.85
C MET A 72 12.44 8.79 7.15
N GLY A 73 12.63 10.10 6.99
CA GLY A 73 12.26 11.08 8.00
C GLY A 73 10.99 11.77 7.55
N GLU A 74 9.92 11.59 8.32
CA GLU A 74 8.77 12.53 8.37
C GLU A 74 7.80 12.57 7.18
N ILE A 75 6.92 11.56 7.07
CA ILE A 75 5.51 11.82 6.70
C ILE A 75 4.58 10.99 7.60
N GLY A 76 4.13 11.60 8.71
CA GLY A 76 2.86 11.29 9.37
C GLY A 76 2.90 10.25 10.49
N GLY A 77 3.17 10.71 11.71
CA GLY A 77 3.38 9.91 12.91
C GLY A 77 2.17 9.17 13.51
N SER A 78 2.50 8.14 14.27
CA SER A 78 1.87 7.80 15.55
C SER A 78 3.00 7.32 16.46
N ARG A 79 3.57 8.26 17.24
CA ARG A 79 4.44 7.96 18.39
C ARG A 79 3.51 7.55 19.52
N ASP A 80 3.33 6.25 19.71
CA ASP A 80 2.98 5.75 21.03
C ASP A 80 4.28 5.60 21.83
N GLY A 81 4.26 6.17 23.03
CA GLY A 81 5.44 6.39 23.86
C GLY A 81 6.07 5.09 24.35
N ILE A 82 7.39 5.00 24.17
CA ILE A 82 8.26 4.18 24.99
C ILE A 82 9.41 5.10 25.42
N GLU A 83 9.50 5.37 26.72
CA GLU A 83 10.61 6.11 27.33
C GLU A 83 11.94 5.39 27.10
N PRO A 84 13.06 6.11 26.94
CA PRO A 84 14.36 5.48 26.76
C PRO A 84 14.89 5.02 28.12
N SER A 85 14.78 3.72 28.40
CA SER A 85 15.57 3.09 29.45
C SER A 85 17.05 3.09 29.04
N THR A 86 17.87 3.80 29.79
CA THR A 86 19.33 3.77 29.74
C THR A 86 19.85 2.33 29.85
N GLY A 87 20.46 1.83 28.79
CA GLY A 87 21.11 0.52 28.72
C GLY A 87 22.40 0.60 27.91
N GLU A 88 23.43 -0.07 28.41
CA GLU A 88 24.85 -0.04 28.02
C GLU A 88 25.13 -0.45 26.55
N PRO A 89 26.30 -0.06 25.98
CA PRO A 89 26.68 -0.42 24.62
C PRO A 89 27.16 -1.89 24.57
N GLY A 90 26.24 -2.81 24.27
CA GLY A 90 26.51 -4.24 24.15
C GLY A 90 26.02 -4.82 22.82
N THR A 91 26.98 -5.31 22.01
CA THR A 91 26.84 -6.31 20.92
C THR A 91 25.79 -6.07 19.84
N GLY A 92 26.24 -5.74 18.61
CA GLY A 92 25.42 -5.60 17.41
C GLY A 92 24.72 -6.91 17.01
N THR A 93 23.51 -7.12 17.51
CA THR A 93 22.54 -8.07 16.95
C THR A 93 22.15 -7.59 15.55
N LYS A 94 22.55 -8.31 14.50
CA LYS A 94 22.01 -8.12 13.15
C LYS A 94 20.49 -8.23 13.22
N GLN A 95 19.77 -7.13 13.03
CA GLN A 95 18.32 -7.11 13.07
C GLN A 95 17.80 -7.90 11.87
N ARG A 96 17.19 -9.06 12.15
CA ARG A 96 16.74 -10.00 11.13
C ARG A 96 15.57 -9.41 10.32
N LEU A 97 15.60 -9.56 8.99
CA LEU A 97 14.49 -9.15 8.12
C LEU A 97 13.17 -9.83 8.51
N ASN A 98 12.13 -9.02 8.73
CA ASN A 98 10.80 -9.48 9.07
C ASN A 98 9.90 -9.51 7.82
N LEU A 99 9.70 -10.71 7.25
CA LEU A 99 8.88 -10.91 6.05
C LEU A 99 7.41 -10.53 6.25
N ASP A 100 6.88 -10.62 7.47
CA ASP A 100 5.48 -10.29 7.76
C ASP A 100 5.20 -8.80 7.56
N VAL A 101 6.19 -7.95 7.79
CA VAL A 101 6.08 -6.50 7.55
C VAL A 101 5.93 -6.22 6.05
N PHE A 102 6.75 -6.86 5.22
CA PHE A 102 6.66 -6.74 3.76
C PHE A 102 5.36 -7.33 3.22
N GLU A 103 4.94 -8.48 3.74
CA GLU A 103 3.68 -9.12 3.36
C GLU A 103 2.47 -8.22 3.68
N LYS A 104 2.39 -7.69 4.90
CA LYS A 104 1.34 -6.73 5.30
C LYS A 104 1.38 -5.45 4.47
N ARG A 105 2.57 -4.97 4.11
CA ARG A 105 2.70 -3.78 3.23
C ARG A 105 2.21 -4.09 1.83
N LEU A 106 2.59 -5.23 1.26
CA LEU A 106 2.13 -5.67 -0.07
C LEU A 106 0.60 -5.79 -0.10
N GLN A 107 0.00 -6.45 0.90
CA GLN A 107 -1.45 -6.58 1.00
C GLN A 107 -2.15 -5.22 1.01
N ARG A 108 -1.64 -4.25 1.81
CA ARG A 108 -2.16 -2.87 1.83
C ARG A 108 -2.09 -2.18 0.46
N LEU A 109 -0.99 -2.34 -0.26
CA LEU A 109 -0.80 -1.75 -1.60
C LEU A 109 -1.71 -2.38 -2.66
N CYS A 110 -2.13 -3.63 -2.47
CA CYS A 110 -3.11 -4.30 -3.33
C CYS A 110 -4.56 -3.85 -3.09
N LEU A 111 -4.89 -3.39 -1.87
CA LEU A 111 -6.28 -3.08 -1.48
C LEU A 111 -7.03 -2.15 -2.43
N PRO A 112 -6.45 -1.08 -3.00
CA PRO A 112 -7.18 -0.19 -3.91
C PRO A 112 -7.72 -0.94 -5.13
N PHE A 113 -6.89 -1.82 -5.71
CA PHE A 113 -7.26 -2.63 -6.86
C PHE A 113 -8.35 -3.65 -6.48
N LEU A 114 -8.21 -4.28 -5.31
CA LEU A 114 -9.21 -5.24 -4.82
C LEU A 114 -10.55 -4.57 -4.50
N ARG A 115 -10.54 -3.38 -3.90
CA ARG A 115 -11.75 -2.60 -3.62
C ARG A 115 -12.48 -2.22 -4.91
N VAL A 116 -11.75 -1.70 -5.91
CA VAL A 116 -12.34 -1.36 -7.21
C VAL A 116 -12.90 -2.62 -7.89
N ALA A 117 -12.16 -3.72 -7.90
CA ALA A 117 -12.65 -4.99 -8.44
C ALA A 117 -13.91 -5.48 -7.70
N ALA A 118 -13.97 -5.35 -6.38
CA ALA A 118 -15.11 -5.75 -5.56
C ALA A 118 -16.34 -4.88 -5.86
N LEU A 119 -16.16 -3.57 -5.98
CA LEU A 119 -17.22 -2.65 -6.40
C LEU A 119 -17.74 -2.96 -7.80
N LEU A 120 -16.84 -3.28 -8.75
CA LEU A 120 -17.23 -3.71 -10.10
C LEU A 120 -18.02 -5.01 -10.05
N ARG A 121 -17.59 -6.00 -9.27
CA ARG A 121 -18.30 -7.27 -9.10
C ARG A 121 -19.70 -7.04 -8.50
N HIS A 122 -19.80 -6.21 -7.46
CA HIS A 122 -21.09 -5.82 -6.88
C HIS A 122 -21.99 -5.13 -7.91
N HIS A 123 -21.46 -4.16 -8.64
CA HIS A 123 -22.25 -3.38 -9.60
C HIS A 123 -22.77 -4.24 -10.77
N ILE A 124 -21.90 -5.08 -11.34
CA ILE A 124 -22.21 -5.88 -12.54
C ILE A 124 -23.09 -7.08 -12.18
N TYR A 125 -22.77 -7.80 -11.10
CA TYR A 125 -23.42 -9.07 -10.76
C TYR A 125 -24.43 -8.96 -9.61
N ARG A 126 -24.63 -7.76 -9.05
CA ARG A 126 -25.48 -7.52 -7.87
C ARG A 126 -25.09 -8.38 -6.65
N ALA A 127 -23.83 -8.83 -6.59
CA ALA A 127 -23.31 -9.60 -5.47
C ALA A 127 -23.16 -8.71 -4.23
N GLU A 128 -23.66 -9.13 -3.07
CA GLU A 128 -23.56 -8.35 -1.83
C GLU A 128 -22.11 -8.15 -1.39
N ILE A 129 -21.76 -6.92 -1.04
CA ILE A 129 -20.41 -6.59 -0.57
C ILE A 129 -20.22 -7.23 0.81
N PRO A 130 -19.10 -7.94 1.06
CA PRO A 130 -18.88 -8.60 2.33
C PRO A 130 -18.70 -7.59 3.47
N GLU A 131 -19.26 -7.90 4.63
CA GLU A 131 -18.92 -7.18 5.86
C GLU A 131 -17.47 -7.48 6.28
N ILE A 132 -16.74 -6.41 6.58
CA ILE A 132 -15.34 -6.48 6.99
C ILE A 132 -15.24 -5.97 8.41
N ALA A 133 -15.05 -6.89 9.37
CA ALA A 133 -15.01 -6.57 10.80
C ALA A 133 -13.81 -5.68 11.21
N GLY A 134 -12.77 -5.58 10.38
CA GLY A 134 -11.65 -4.68 10.63
C GLY A 134 -10.66 -4.62 9.46
N PRO A 135 -9.83 -3.55 9.38
CA PRO A 135 -8.91 -3.31 8.26
C PRO A 135 -7.93 -4.46 8.00
N GLN A 136 -7.51 -5.16 9.05
CA GLN A 136 -6.59 -6.30 8.98
C GLN A 136 -7.17 -7.53 8.26
N LEU A 137 -8.50 -7.66 8.23
CA LEU A 137 -9.18 -8.77 7.56
C LEU A 137 -9.59 -8.43 6.12
N GLU A 138 -9.54 -7.15 5.76
CA GLU A 138 -10.07 -6.63 4.49
C GLU A 138 -9.47 -7.34 3.28
N PHE A 139 -8.13 -7.44 3.22
CA PHE A 139 -7.45 -8.03 2.07
C PHE A 139 -7.95 -9.44 1.78
N ALA A 140 -7.95 -10.31 2.80
CA ALA A 140 -8.38 -11.68 2.65
C ALA A 140 -9.89 -11.80 2.37
N ARG A 141 -10.73 -10.98 3.00
CA ARG A 141 -12.17 -10.93 2.71
C ARG A 141 -12.45 -10.55 1.26
N LEU A 142 -11.75 -9.55 0.73
CA LEU A 142 -11.89 -9.13 -0.67
C LEU A 142 -11.36 -10.20 -1.64
N VAL A 143 -10.26 -10.86 -1.32
CA VAL A 143 -9.70 -11.97 -2.12
C VAL A 143 -10.71 -13.12 -2.25
N TYR A 144 -11.34 -13.54 -1.14
CA TYR A 144 -12.38 -14.57 -1.17
C TYR A 144 -13.64 -14.08 -1.90
N PHE A 145 -14.08 -12.84 -1.64
CA PHE A 145 -15.22 -12.25 -2.33
C PHE A 145 -14.99 -12.12 -3.83
N LEU A 146 -13.75 -11.96 -4.29
CA LEU A 146 -13.39 -11.92 -5.70
C LEU A 146 -13.08 -13.31 -6.28
N GLU A 147 -13.21 -14.37 -5.49
CA GLU A 147 -12.90 -15.75 -5.88
C GLU A 147 -11.47 -15.92 -6.42
N LEU A 148 -10.54 -15.07 -5.97
CA LEU A 148 -9.13 -15.16 -6.33
C LEU A 148 -8.44 -16.34 -5.63
N VAL A 149 -9.05 -16.86 -4.56
CA VAL A 149 -8.67 -18.10 -3.90
C VAL A 149 -9.91 -18.98 -3.80
N THR A 150 -9.82 -20.18 -4.38
CA THR A 150 -10.94 -21.14 -4.47
C THR A 150 -10.88 -22.24 -3.41
N VAL A 151 -9.76 -22.37 -2.69
CA VAL A 151 -9.54 -23.38 -1.66
C VAL A 151 -9.56 -22.71 -0.29
N SER A 152 -10.34 -23.25 0.65
CA SER A 152 -10.31 -22.80 2.04
C SER A 152 -8.90 -22.93 2.59
N MET A 153 -8.37 -21.83 3.12
CA MET A 153 -7.04 -21.80 3.72
C MET A 153 -7.12 -21.36 5.18
N ASP A 154 -6.31 -22.02 6.01
CA ASP A 154 -6.02 -21.54 7.36
C ASP A 154 -5.48 -20.10 7.25
N TRP A 155 -6.06 -19.18 8.04
CA TRP A 155 -5.68 -17.77 8.05
C TRP A 155 -4.18 -17.57 8.32
N ASP A 156 -3.59 -18.44 9.14
CA ASP A 156 -2.18 -18.42 9.50
C ASP A 156 -1.23 -18.84 8.35
N LYS A 157 -1.78 -19.44 7.28
CA LYS A 157 -1.03 -19.88 6.09
C LYS A 157 -1.38 -19.05 4.86
N PHE A 158 -2.17 -18.00 5.03
CA PHE A 158 -2.63 -17.16 3.95
C PHE A 158 -1.63 -16.05 3.63
N ASN A 159 -1.30 -15.90 2.36
CA ASN A 159 -0.45 -14.83 1.86
C ASN A 159 -0.92 -14.37 0.48
N ALA A 160 -0.44 -13.21 0.06
CA ALA A 160 -0.84 -12.56 -1.17
C ALA A 160 -0.35 -13.30 -2.42
N SER A 161 0.77 -14.03 -2.36
CA SER A 161 1.24 -14.79 -3.53
C SER A 161 0.25 -15.88 -3.91
N ARG A 162 -0.37 -16.56 -2.93
CA ARG A 162 -1.41 -17.55 -3.22
C ARG A 162 -2.68 -16.96 -3.85
N ALA A 163 -3.01 -15.71 -3.51
CA ALA A 163 -4.19 -15.02 -4.04
C ALA A 163 -3.95 -14.37 -5.41
N LEU A 164 -2.74 -13.86 -5.65
CA LEU A 164 -2.46 -13.00 -6.79
C LEU A 164 -1.60 -13.69 -7.86
N CYS A 165 -0.94 -14.80 -7.53
CA CYS A 165 -0.16 -15.63 -8.47
C CYS A 165 -0.94 -16.89 -8.90
N PHE A 166 -2.10 -16.72 -9.53
CA PHE A 166 -3.04 -17.82 -9.78
C PHE A 166 -2.90 -18.49 -11.16
N LEU A 167 -2.16 -17.88 -12.09
CA LEU A 167 -2.15 -18.34 -13.48
C LEU A 167 -1.06 -19.41 -13.68
N ALA A 168 -1.50 -20.68 -13.63
CA ALA A 168 -0.65 -21.86 -13.67
C ALA A 168 0.31 -21.86 -14.88
N GLY A 169 1.58 -22.21 -14.65
CA GLY A 169 2.63 -22.25 -15.68
C GLY A 169 3.21 -20.88 -16.07
N THR A 170 2.69 -19.78 -15.51
CA THR A 170 3.20 -18.41 -15.76
C THR A 170 3.81 -17.73 -14.53
N GLU A 171 3.94 -18.46 -13.43
CA GLU A 171 4.30 -17.94 -12.11
C GLU A 171 5.69 -17.31 -12.10
N LEU A 172 6.61 -17.82 -12.93
CA LEU A 172 7.96 -17.26 -13.08
C LEU A 172 8.22 -16.73 -14.49
N SER A 173 7.62 -17.31 -15.53
CA SER A 173 7.89 -16.93 -16.92
C SER A 173 7.34 -15.54 -17.25
N LEU A 174 6.15 -15.18 -16.75
CA LEU A 174 5.58 -13.85 -16.96
C LEU A 174 6.35 -12.76 -16.19
N PRO A 175 6.62 -12.91 -14.88
CA PRO A 175 7.48 -11.97 -14.15
C PRO A 175 8.89 -11.86 -14.75
N LYS A 176 9.48 -12.97 -15.20
CA LYS A 176 10.79 -12.95 -15.86
C LYS A 176 10.76 -12.10 -17.12
N ASN A 177 9.81 -12.34 -18.02
CA ASN A 177 9.67 -11.58 -19.26
C ASN A 177 9.46 -10.08 -18.96
N TRP A 178 8.67 -9.76 -17.95
CA TRP A 178 8.51 -8.37 -17.52
C TRP A 178 9.80 -7.76 -16.96
N CYS A 179 10.57 -8.49 -16.13
CA CYS A 179 11.89 -8.05 -15.68
C CYS A 179 12.86 -7.83 -16.85
N ASP A 180 12.85 -8.71 -17.85
CA ASP A 180 13.67 -8.58 -19.06
C ASP A 180 13.27 -7.33 -19.86
N GLN A 181 11.96 -7.06 -20.01
CA GLN A 181 11.47 -5.82 -20.64
C GLN A 181 11.90 -4.59 -19.86
N LEU A 182 11.76 -4.61 -18.54
CA LEU A 182 12.15 -3.51 -17.66
C LEU A 182 13.65 -3.20 -17.76
N ARG A 183 14.50 -4.23 -17.83
CA ARG A 183 15.95 -4.09 -18.03
C ARG A 183 16.29 -3.41 -19.36
N ASN A 184 15.45 -3.62 -20.38
CA ASN A 184 15.65 -3.08 -21.72
C ASN A 184 14.99 -1.71 -21.94
N LEU A 185 14.23 -1.18 -20.97
CA LEU A 185 13.63 0.15 -21.09
C LEU A 185 14.69 1.23 -21.21
N ARG A 186 14.49 2.13 -22.19
CA ARG A 186 15.16 3.43 -22.29
C ARG A 186 14.04 4.47 -22.31
N PRO A 187 13.98 5.41 -21.34
CA PRO A 187 15.01 6.42 -21.07
C PRO A 187 15.61 6.33 -19.65
N THR A 188 16.26 7.40 -19.17
CA THR A 188 17.07 7.49 -17.93
C THR A 188 16.43 6.80 -16.72
N TYR A 189 17.27 6.10 -15.94
CA TYR A 189 16.88 5.32 -14.76
C TYR A 189 16.02 6.10 -13.73
N GLU A 190 16.15 7.43 -13.70
CA GLU A 190 15.41 8.32 -12.81
C GLU A 190 13.90 8.37 -13.11
N SER A 191 13.49 8.46 -14.38
CA SER A 191 12.06 8.47 -14.75
C SER A 191 11.40 7.12 -14.50
N THR A 192 12.10 6.03 -14.87
CA THR A 192 11.65 4.65 -14.62
C THR A 192 11.50 4.39 -13.13
N ARG A 193 12.46 4.86 -12.32
CA ARG A 193 12.37 4.78 -10.87
C ARG A 193 11.17 5.54 -10.31
N SER A 194 10.98 6.81 -10.72
CA SER A 194 9.87 7.63 -10.23
C SER A 194 8.53 6.92 -10.47
N LEU A 195 8.35 6.35 -11.67
CA LEU A 195 7.18 5.57 -12.01
C LEU A 195 6.99 4.36 -11.08
N ILE A 196 8.04 3.55 -10.85
CA ILE A 196 7.98 2.35 -10.00
C ILE A 196 7.65 2.71 -8.55
N VAL A 197 8.33 3.73 -7.99
CA VAL A 197 8.16 4.15 -6.60
C VAL A 197 6.76 4.73 -6.37
N GLN A 198 6.19 5.41 -7.37
CA GLN A 198 4.88 6.06 -7.29
C GLN A 198 3.71 5.16 -7.72
N GLN A 199 3.97 3.97 -8.29
CA GLN A 199 2.92 3.13 -8.87
C GLN A 199 1.90 2.62 -7.85
N HIS A 200 2.33 2.28 -6.63
CA HIS A 200 1.43 1.83 -5.57
C HIS A 200 1.67 2.65 -4.30
N ILE A 201 1.04 3.82 -4.27
CA ILE A 201 0.97 4.64 -3.07
C ILE A 201 -0.03 3.98 -2.11
N GLU A 202 0.24 4.05 -0.81
CA GLU A 202 -0.74 3.65 0.18
C GLU A 202 -2.00 4.49 0.05
N TRP A 203 -3.06 3.85 -0.42
CA TRP A 203 -4.36 4.48 -0.42
C TRP A 203 -4.90 4.54 1.01
N ARG A 204 -5.31 5.74 1.39
CA ARG A 204 -6.07 5.96 2.61
C ARG A 204 -7.52 6.15 2.21
N GLN A 205 -8.41 5.48 2.94
CA GLN A 205 -9.84 5.66 2.71
C GLN A 205 -10.18 7.14 2.84
N PRO A 206 -10.95 7.71 1.89
CA PRO A 206 -11.57 9.00 2.09
C PRO A 206 -12.31 8.93 3.42
N LYS A 207 -11.81 9.71 4.37
CA LYS A 207 -12.44 9.86 5.67
C LYS A 207 -12.85 11.30 5.79
N LEU A 208 -13.99 11.50 6.43
CA LEU A 208 -14.35 12.81 6.89
C LEU A 208 -13.24 13.35 7.80
N LEU A 209 -13.01 14.65 7.74
CA LEU A 209 -12.07 15.36 8.59
C LEU A 209 -12.37 14.99 10.04
N GLY A 210 -11.34 14.48 10.71
CA GLY A 210 -11.41 14.22 12.14
C GLY A 210 -11.55 15.55 12.85
N LEU A 211 -12.62 15.72 13.62
CA LEU A 211 -12.80 16.90 14.44
C LEU A 211 -11.76 16.89 15.58
N PRO A 212 -11.09 18.02 15.88
CA PRO A 212 -10.20 18.10 17.03
C PRO A 212 -10.96 17.81 18.32
N ARG A 213 -10.27 17.22 19.31
CA ARG A 213 -10.86 16.93 20.63
C ARG A 213 -11.41 18.18 21.30
N GLU A 214 -10.68 19.29 21.16
CA GLU A 214 -11.11 20.59 21.61
C GLU A 214 -11.79 21.33 20.46
N TYR A 215 -13.12 21.45 20.53
CA TYR A 215 -13.92 22.14 19.51
C TYR A 215 -13.48 23.60 19.30
N GLU A 216 -12.97 24.25 20.35
CA GLU A 216 -12.43 25.62 20.29
C GLU A 216 -11.30 25.77 19.26
N ARG A 217 -10.44 24.76 19.08
CA ARG A 217 -9.35 24.82 18.09
C ARG A 217 -9.87 24.96 16.66
N LEU A 218 -11.00 24.31 16.38
CA LEU A 218 -11.66 24.40 15.08
C LEU A 218 -12.22 25.82 14.88
N PHE A 219 -12.86 26.38 15.91
CA PHE A 219 -13.34 27.76 15.85
C PHE A 219 -12.22 28.78 15.70
N THR A 220 -11.12 28.66 16.45
CA THR A 220 -9.98 29.58 16.34
C THR A 220 -9.34 29.49 14.95
N TYR A 221 -9.16 28.28 14.40
CA TYR A 221 -8.55 28.10 13.09
C TYR A 221 -9.40 28.69 11.96
N TYR A 222 -10.72 28.53 12.04
CA TYR A 222 -11.66 29.01 11.03
C TYR A 222 -12.28 30.38 11.36
N HIS A 223 -11.82 31.04 12.43
CA HIS A 223 -12.27 32.38 12.80
C HIS A 223 -11.87 33.38 11.71
N GLU A 224 -12.82 34.23 11.31
CA GLU A 224 -12.61 35.29 10.30
C GLU A 224 -12.10 34.83 8.93
N GLN A 225 -12.16 33.54 8.63
CA GLN A 225 -11.76 33.02 7.32
C GLN A 225 -12.83 33.35 6.25
N PRO A 226 -12.43 33.92 5.10
CA PRO A 226 -13.37 34.29 4.05
C PRO A 226 -13.88 33.07 3.29
N CYS A 227 -15.15 33.13 2.86
CA CYS A 227 -15.69 32.14 1.95
C CYS A 227 -14.99 32.22 0.58
N GLN A 228 -14.54 31.10 0.04
CA GLN A 228 -13.85 31.04 -1.26
C GLN A 228 -14.73 31.52 -2.43
N LYS A 229 -16.06 31.54 -2.27
CA LYS A 229 -17.01 31.88 -3.32
C LYS A 229 -17.45 33.34 -3.28
N CYS A 230 -17.92 33.84 -2.13
CA CYS A 230 -18.36 35.24 -2.00
C CYS A 230 -17.28 36.19 -1.45
N GLN A 231 -16.13 35.66 -1.03
CA GLN A 231 -14.99 36.40 -0.45
C GLN A 231 -15.33 37.21 0.81
N ASN A 232 -16.51 37.01 1.38
CA ASN A 232 -16.92 37.61 2.65
C ASN A 232 -16.67 36.64 3.79
N VAL A 233 -16.39 37.19 4.97
CA VAL A 233 -16.39 36.42 6.23
C VAL A 233 -17.83 36.04 6.57
N PRO A 234 -18.18 34.74 6.59
CA PRO A 234 -19.54 34.32 6.89
C PRO A 234 -19.89 34.64 8.35
N LYS A 235 -21.08 35.20 8.59
CA LYS A 235 -21.61 35.36 9.96
C LYS A 235 -21.90 34.01 10.62
N GLU A 236 -22.31 33.03 9.82
CA GLU A 236 -22.50 31.63 10.21
C GLU A 236 -21.90 30.74 9.11
N SER A 237 -20.87 29.98 9.49
CA SER A 237 -20.11 29.11 8.62
C SER A 237 -20.31 27.63 8.98
N SER A 238 -20.28 26.78 7.95
CA SER A 238 -20.08 25.33 8.07
C SER A 238 -18.75 24.97 7.43
N ILE A 239 -18.22 23.80 7.79
CA ILE A 239 -17.01 23.23 7.19
C ILE A 239 -17.38 21.93 6.48
N CYS A 240 -17.00 21.80 5.22
CA CYS A 240 -17.15 20.55 4.50
C CYS A 240 -16.19 19.51 5.11
N LEU A 241 -16.72 18.46 5.71
CA LEU A 241 -15.88 17.43 6.31
C LEU A 241 -15.13 16.59 5.27
N LEU A 242 -15.43 16.68 3.98
CA LEU A 242 -14.67 15.96 2.95
C LEU A 242 -13.41 16.72 2.51
N CYS A 243 -13.50 18.04 2.35
CA CYS A 243 -12.43 18.86 1.77
C CYS A 243 -11.94 20.02 2.66
N GLY A 244 -12.55 20.26 3.82
CA GLY A 244 -12.18 21.33 4.75
C GLY A 244 -12.60 22.74 4.33
N THR A 245 -13.35 22.87 3.24
CA THR A 245 -13.80 24.17 2.74
C THR A 245 -14.86 24.79 3.65
N ILE A 246 -14.68 26.08 3.97
CA ILE A 246 -15.70 26.88 4.66
C ILE A 246 -16.80 27.29 3.68
N VAL A 247 -18.04 27.10 4.09
CA VAL A 247 -19.24 27.48 3.34
C VAL A 247 -20.16 28.37 4.18
N CYS A 248 -20.80 29.34 3.55
CA CYS A 248 -21.84 30.15 4.21
C CYS A 248 -23.12 29.33 4.35
N ILE A 249 -23.66 29.20 5.57
CA ILE A 249 -24.91 28.48 5.83
C ILE A 249 -26.12 29.33 5.47
N LYS A 250 -26.21 30.54 6.04
CA LYS A 250 -27.40 31.39 5.92
C LYS A 250 -27.41 32.28 4.67
N GLN A 251 -26.32 32.31 3.92
CA GLN A 251 -26.23 33.08 2.69
C GLN A 251 -26.41 32.17 1.48
N THR A 252 -27.12 32.66 0.46
CA THR A 252 -27.38 31.92 -0.78
C THR A 252 -26.12 31.65 -1.61
N CYS A 253 -24.99 32.33 -1.31
CA CYS A 253 -23.66 32.12 -1.90
C CYS A 253 -23.41 30.66 -2.29
N CYS A 254 -23.49 29.81 -1.28
CA CYS A 254 -22.86 28.50 -1.32
C CYS A 254 -23.93 27.40 -1.36
N LYS A 255 -25.19 27.80 -1.55
CA LYS A 255 -26.35 26.95 -1.72
C LYS A 255 -26.53 26.66 -3.21
N GLU A 256 -26.03 25.52 -3.67
CA GLU A 256 -26.26 25.01 -5.02
C GLU A 256 -26.93 23.63 -4.95
N MET A 257 -28.11 23.51 -5.56
CA MET A 257 -28.80 22.25 -5.89
C MET A 257 -28.88 21.19 -4.78
N ASP A 258 -29.27 21.54 -3.54
CA ASP A 258 -29.47 20.60 -2.42
C ASP A 258 -28.29 19.64 -2.13
N CYS A 259 -27.09 19.90 -2.67
CA CYS A 259 -25.92 19.02 -2.53
C CYS A 259 -25.09 19.29 -1.27
N CYS A 260 -25.57 20.16 -0.39
CA CYS A 260 -24.94 20.53 0.87
C CYS A 260 -25.98 20.42 1.99
N GLU A 261 -26.48 19.21 2.26
CA GLU A 261 -27.20 18.96 3.50
C GLU A 261 -26.20 19.08 4.65
N ALA A 262 -26.23 20.23 5.34
CA ALA A 262 -25.66 20.33 6.66
C ALA A 262 -26.49 19.42 7.56
N VAL A 263 -25.87 18.36 8.09
CA VAL A 263 -26.40 17.62 9.24
C VAL A 263 -26.08 18.40 10.50
#